data_AF-A0A699Q0U6-F1
#
_entry.id   AF-A0A699Q0U6-F1
#
_cell.length_a   1.000
_cell.length_b   1.000
_cell.length_c   1.000
_cell.angle_alpha   90.00
_cell.angle_beta   90.00
_cell.angle_gamma   90.00
#
_symmetry.space_group_name_H-M   'P 1'
#
loop_
_entity.id
_entity.type
_entity.pdbx_description
1 polymer ?
#
loop_
_entity_poly.entity_id
_entity_poly.type
_entity_poly.pdbx_seq_one_letter_code
_entity_poly.pdbx_strand_id
1 'polypeptide(L)'
;ANKGIFDGALDTCRRVRISDSNHQWVMETMPFSRVMGDMLLLPNGHVLIINGASAGVAGWELGRNPVLTPVLYHPNNELGSRFEVQNPSTKPRVYHSTAVLLRDGRVLVGGSNPHDKYEFTNFLYPTELSLEAFSPSYLDSNSLNLRPTIILPLRNTRIRYGKRLVVVFTVSGILDPSLVRVTMVARSFNTHPLSMNQNC
;
A
#
# COMPACT_ATOMS: atom_id res chain seq x y z
N ALA A 1 4.10 -23.87 11.74
CA ALA A 1 3.12 -24.16 10.67
C ALA A 1 3.00 -25.66 10.33
N ASN A 2 4.09 -26.36 9.96
CA ASN A 2 4.02 -27.77 9.51
C ASN A 2 3.53 -28.79 10.57
N LYS A 3 3.42 -28.39 11.85
CA LYS A 3 2.82 -29.19 12.93
C LYS A 3 1.36 -28.78 13.24
N GLY A 4 0.72 -28.00 12.37
CA GLY A 4 -0.62 -27.43 12.60
C GLY A 4 -0.67 -26.24 13.56
N ILE A 5 0.49 -25.76 14.04
CA ILE A 5 0.61 -24.58 14.91
C ILE A 5 0.89 -23.36 14.03
N PHE A 6 0.07 -22.31 14.16
CA PHE A 6 0.16 -21.06 13.41
C PHE A 6 0.34 -19.91 14.39
N ASP A 7 1.59 -19.52 14.60
CA ASP A 7 1.94 -18.45 15.54
C ASP A 7 1.37 -17.11 15.07
N GLY A 8 1.01 -16.26 16.02
CA GLY A 8 0.58 -14.90 15.73
C GLY A 8 1.69 -14.13 15.01
N ALA A 9 1.32 -13.39 13.98
CA ALA A 9 2.20 -12.44 13.33
C ALA A 9 2.59 -11.33 14.32
N LEU A 10 3.72 -10.69 14.07
CA LEU A 10 4.07 -9.46 14.78
C LEU A 10 3.19 -8.30 14.28
N ASP A 11 2.86 -7.40 15.20
CA ASP A 11 2.22 -6.11 14.95
C ASP A 11 3.22 -4.95 15.02
N THR A 12 4.51 -5.22 15.23
CA THR A 12 5.53 -4.17 15.31
C THR A 12 5.77 -3.52 13.95
N CYS A 13 5.66 -2.19 13.88
CA CYS A 13 6.11 -1.36 12.77
C CYS A 13 7.39 -0.63 13.17
N ARG A 14 8.39 -0.62 12.29
CA ARG A 14 9.66 0.06 12.53
C ARG A 14 9.92 1.09 11.47
N ARG A 15 10.33 2.28 11.87
CA ARG A 15 10.72 3.37 10.97
C ARG A 15 12.10 3.87 11.31
N VAL A 16 12.90 4.16 10.29
CA VAL A 16 14.22 4.78 10.43
C VAL A 16 14.35 5.91 9.41
N ARG A 17 14.99 6.99 9.81
CA ARG A 17 15.44 8.05 8.91
C ARG A 17 16.95 7.88 8.69
N ILE A 18 17.30 7.31 7.54
CA ILE A 18 18.69 6.92 7.24
C ILE A 18 19.64 8.11 7.02
N SER A 19 19.08 9.30 6.76
CA SER A 19 19.85 10.53 6.54
C SER A 19 20.32 11.20 7.84
N ASP A 20 19.82 10.77 9.00
CA ASP A 20 20.19 11.38 10.27
C ASP A 20 21.57 10.92 10.71
N SER A 21 22.35 11.82 11.31
CA SER A 21 23.68 11.53 11.85
C SER A 21 23.67 10.47 12.97
N ASN A 22 22.54 10.33 13.66
CA ASN A 22 22.28 9.29 14.65
C ASN A 22 20.95 8.59 14.33
N HIS A 23 20.96 7.71 13.32
CA HIS A 23 19.77 6.99 12.90
C HIS A 23 19.27 6.05 14.01
N GLN A 24 18.02 6.22 14.44
CA GLN A 24 17.40 5.35 15.44
C GLN A 24 16.10 4.76 14.90
N TRP A 25 15.82 3.52 15.29
CA TRP A 25 14.54 2.89 14.99
C TRP A 25 13.47 3.44 15.91
N VAL A 26 12.43 3.99 15.30
CA VAL A 26 11.19 4.31 15.99
C VAL A 26 10.28 3.11 15.87
N MET A 27 9.85 2.59 17.01
CA MET A 27 8.97 1.45 17.14
C MET A 27 7.54 1.92 17.38
N GLU A 28 6.60 1.38 16.62
CA GLU A 28 5.16 1.61 16.80
C GLU A 28 4.42 0.28 16.69
N THR A 29 3.21 0.20 17.23
CA THR A 29 2.35 -1.00 17.14
C THR A 29 1.26 -0.76 16.10
N MET A 30 1.18 -1.63 15.09
CA MET A 30 0.13 -1.61 14.08
C MET A 30 -1.21 -2.04 14.70
N PRO A 31 -2.35 -1.52 14.19
CA PRO A 31 -3.67 -1.96 14.64
C PRO A 31 -3.95 -3.45 14.40
N PHE A 32 -3.28 -4.06 13.41
CA PHE A 32 -3.41 -5.47 13.08
C PHE A 32 -2.03 -6.07 12.81
N SER A 33 -1.73 -7.20 13.44
CA SER A 33 -0.56 -8.00 13.10
C SER A 33 -0.68 -8.57 11.69
N ARG A 34 0.43 -8.66 10.97
CA ARG A 34 0.40 -9.01 9.54
C ARG A 34 1.67 -9.72 9.09
N VAL A 35 1.50 -10.94 8.57
CA VAL A 35 2.44 -11.60 7.65
C VAL A 35 1.90 -11.50 6.24
N MET A 36 2.81 -11.46 5.27
CA MET A 36 2.47 -11.36 3.84
C MET A 36 1.64 -10.13 3.45
N GLY A 37 1.80 -9.03 4.19
CA GLY A 37 1.21 -7.75 3.81
C GLY A 37 2.01 -7.06 2.72
N ASP A 38 1.30 -6.31 1.88
CA ASP A 38 1.88 -5.34 0.96
C ASP A 38 1.92 -3.96 1.62
N MET A 39 3.03 -3.24 1.42
CA MET A 39 3.19 -1.85 1.81
C MET A 39 3.45 -0.99 0.56
N LEU A 40 2.62 0.03 0.34
CA LEU A 40 2.68 0.87 -0.85
C LEU A 40 2.78 2.35 -0.51
N LEU A 41 3.67 3.07 -1.18
CA LEU A 41 3.70 4.53 -1.13
C LEU A 41 2.56 5.11 -1.96
N LEU A 42 1.80 6.05 -1.37
CA LEU A 42 0.74 6.79 -2.05
C LEU A 42 1.24 8.19 -2.49
N PRO A 43 0.60 8.84 -3.50
CA PRO A 43 1.04 10.14 -4.02
C PRO A 43 1.07 11.28 -2.99
N ASN A 44 0.24 11.18 -1.95
CA ASN A 44 0.19 12.14 -0.84
C ASN A 44 1.25 11.91 0.24
N GLY A 45 2.12 10.91 0.08
CA GLY A 45 3.18 10.56 1.03
C GLY A 45 2.74 9.65 2.18
N HIS A 46 1.49 9.17 2.17
CA HIS A 46 1.05 8.13 3.10
C HIS A 46 1.53 6.75 2.63
N VAL A 47 1.53 5.78 3.53
CA VAL A 47 1.83 4.37 3.23
C VAL A 47 0.57 3.54 3.44
N LEU A 48 0.13 2.83 2.41
CA LEU A 48 -0.95 1.85 2.53
C LEU A 48 -0.37 0.50 2.96
N ILE A 49 -0.94 -0.11 3.99
CA ILE A 49 -0.65 -1.47 4.45
C ILE A 49 -1.91 -2.32 4.16
N ILE A 50 -1.79 -3.33 3.30
CA ILE A 50 -2.93 -4.13 2.80
C ILE A 50 -2.52 -5.61 2.62
N ASN A 51 -3.49 -6.52 2.41
CA ASN A 51 -3.28 -7.97 2.20
C ASN A 51 -2.60 -8.70 3.38
N GLY A 52 -2.49 -10.01 3.30
CA GLY A 52 -1.84 -10.83 4.33
C GLY A 52 -2.76 -11.36 5.42
N ALA A 53 -2.15 -11.93 6.45
CA ALA A 53 -2.81 -12.71 7.49
C ALA A 53 -2.22 -12.40 8.87
N SER A 54 -2.99 -12.52 9.95
CA SER A 54 -2.52 -12.20 11.30
C SER A 54 -1.84 -13.35 12.02
N ALA A 55 -1.80 -14.54 11.41
CA ALA A 55 -1.09 -15.69 11.94
C ALA A 55 -0.52 -16.58 10.83
N GLY A 56 0.47 -17.39 11.19
CA GLY A 56 1.14 -18.31 10.27
C GLY A 56 2.31 -17.66 9.53
N VAL A 57 2.66 -18.21 8.37
CA VAL A 57 3.84 -17.80 7.58
C VAL A 57 3.54 -17.83 6.08
N ALA A 58 4.46 -17.29 5.29
CA ALA A 58 4.44 -17.44 3.85
C ALA A 58 4.61 -18.91 3.42
N GLY A 59 3.94 -19.29 2.33
CA GLY A 59 3.92 -20.65 1.81
C GLY A 59 2.50 -21.21 1.68
N TRP A 60 2.40 -22.36 1.04
CA TRP A 60 1.11 -23.00 0.77
C TRP A 60 0.46 -23.56 2.03
N GLU A 61 -0.83 -23.28 2.21
CA GLU A 61 -1.62 -23.67 3.39
C GLU A 61 -1.17 -23.08 4.73
N LEU A 62 -0.17 -22.18 4.76
CA LEU A 62 0.50 -21.78 6.01
C LEU A 62 -0.01 -20.48 6.63
N GLY A 63 -0.82 -19.68 5.93
CA GLY A 63 -1.43 -18.46 6.46
C GLY A 63 -2.73 -18.74 7.21
N ARG A 64 -3.02 -17.99 8.28
CA ARG A 64 -4.28 -18.06 9.04
C ARG A 64 -4.78 -16.66 9.40
N ASN A 65 -6.09 -16.53 9.52
CA ASN A 65 -6.78 -15.30 9.92
C ASN A 65 -6.45 -14.12 8.97
N PRO A 66 -7.01 -14.11 7.74
CA PRO A 66 -6.77 -13.06 6.76
C PRO A 66 -7.12 -11.69 7.33
N VAL A 67 -6.24 -10.71 7.14
CA VAL A 67 -6.47 -9.35 7.61
C VAL A 67 -7.12 -8.55 6.50
N LEU A 68 -8.45 -8.52 6.54
CA LEU A 68 -9.31 -7.89 5.53
C LEU A 68 -9.25 -6.36 5.53
N THR A 69 -8.79 -5.78 6.63
CA THR A 69 -8.83 -4.35 6.89
C THR A 69 -7.50 -3.69 6.48
N PRO A 70 -7.48 -2.77 5.50
CA PRO A 70 -6.30 -1.98 5.19
C PRO A 70 -6.03 -0.94 6.28
N VAL A 71 -4.78 -0.49 6.38
CA VAL A 71 -4.37 0.58 7.30
C VAL A 71 -3.57 1.62 6.50
N LEU A 72 -3.93 2.89 6.62
CA LEU A 72 -3.08 3.99 6.18
C LEU A 72 -2.13 4.38 7.30
N TYR A 73 -0.85 4.48 6.97
CA TYR A 73 0.17 5.03 7.84
C TYR A 73 0.51 6.45 7.38
N HIS A 74 0.42 7.41 8.30
CA HIS A 74 0.65 8.83 8.11
C HIS A 74 2.01 9.21 8.70
N PRO A 75 3.10 9.23 7.91
CA PRO A 75 4.46 9.34 8.46
C PRO A 75 4.74 10.69 9.12
N ASN A 76 3.93 11.72 8.88
CA ASN A 76 4.15 13.06 9.40
C ASN A 76 3.30 13.37 10.64
N ASN A 77 2.37 12.49 11.00
CA ASN A 77 1.60 12.64 12.23
C ASN A 77 2.48 12.37 13.47
N GLU A 78 2.00 12.82 14.62
CA GLU A 78 2.61 12.52 15.92
C GLU A 78 2.63 11.01 16.19
N LEU A 79 3.55 10.58 17.04
CA LEU A 79 3.61 9.17 17.47
C LEU A 79 2.30 8.77 18.14
N GLY A 80 1.77 7.60 17.79
CA GLY A 80 0.49 7.12 18.29
C GLY A 80 -0.74 7.57 17.50
N SER A 81 -0.61 8.53 16.57
CA SER A 81 -1.70 8.98 15.68
C SER A 81 -1.43 8.74 14.19
N ARG A 82 -0.50 7.82 13.89
CA ARG A 82 -0.06 7.54 12.52
C ARG A 82 -0.86 6.46 11.81
N PHE A 83 -1.62 5.62 12.50
CA PHE A 83 -2.37 4.54 11.86
C PHE A 83 -3.85 4.90 11.77
N GLU A 84 -4.38 4.87 10.54
CA GLU A 84 -5.79 5.10 10.24
C GLU A 84 -6.38 3.83 9.63
N VAL A 85 -7.32 3.20 10.34
CA VAL A 85 -8.01 1.99 9.89
C VAL A 85 -8.98 2.33 8.77
N GLN A 86 -8.93 1.56 7.67
CA GLN A 86 -9.78 1.76 6.49
C GLN A 86 -10.93 0.75 6.44
N ASN A 87 -11.85 0.93 5.50
CA ASN A 87 -12.95 -0.03 5.29
C ASN A 87 -12.41 -1.40 4.82
N PRO A 88 -12.93 -2.52 5.36
CA PRO A 88 -12.45 -3.86 5.02
C PRO A 88 -12.93 -4.32 3.63
N SER A 89 -12.14 -5.19 2.99
CA SER A 89 -12.61 -6.03 1.86
C SER A 89 -13.32 -7.28 2.39
N THR A 90 -14.06 -7.98 1.54
CA THR A 90 -14.64 -9.29 1.84
C THR A 90 -13.79 -10.45 1.33
N LYS A 91 -12.70 -10.17 0.59
CA LYS A 91 -11.85 -11.18 -0.06
C LYS A 91 -10.55 -11.39 0.70
N PRO A 92 -10.27 -12.59 1.21
CA PRO A 92 -8.96 -12.94 1.73
C PRO A 92 -7.86 -12.81 0.67
N ARG A 93 -6.86 -11.97 0.93
CA ARG A 93 -5.67 -11.82 0.09
C ARG A 93 -4.46 -12.31 0.86
N VAL A 94 -4.10 -13.58 0.74
CA VAL A 94 -3.01 -14.21 1.51
C VAL A 94 -1.81 -14.53 0.61
N TYR A 95 -1.13 -15.67 0.79
CA TYR A 95 0.02 -16.05 -0.02
C TYR A 95 -0.30 -15.97 -1.54
N HIS A 96 0.63 -15.41 -2.31
CA HIS A 96 0.46 -15.03 -3.73
C HIS A 96 -0.61 -13.95 -4.03
N SER A 97 -1.02 -13.13 -3.07
CA SER A 97 -1.67 -11.84 -3.39
C SER A 97 -0.66 -10.79 -3.82
N THR A 98 -1.15 -9.72 -4.44
CA THR A 98 -0.36 -8.55 -4.79
C THR A 98 -1.20 -7.28 -4.73
N ALA A 99 -0.52 -6.14 -4.56
CA ALA A 99 -1.10 -4.82 -4.70
C ALA A 99 -0.13 -3.88 -5.44
N VAL A 100 -0.67 -3.02 -6.33
CA VAL A 100 0.11 -2.04 -7.10
C VAL A 100 -0.61 -0.69 -7.21
N LEU A 101 0.14 0.40 -7.11
CA LEU A 101 -0.38 1.76 -7.30
C LEU A 101 -0.64 2.03 -8.79
N LEU A 102 -1.86 2.48 -9.11
CA LEU A 102 -2.28 2.89 -10.45
C LEU A 102 -2.00 4.37 -10.70
N ARG A 103 -1.93 4.74 -11.98
CA ARG A 103 -1.67 6.12 -12.42
C ARG A 103 -2.79 7.11 -12.06
N ASP A 104 -3.98 6.62 -11.77
CA ASP A 104 -5.12 7.42 -11.33
C ASP A 104 -5.19 7.57 -9.80
N GLY A 105 -4.18 7.05 -9.08
CA GLY A 105 -4.07 7.14 -7.63
C GLY A 105 -4.78 6.05 -6.85
N ARG A 106 -5.50 5.12 -7.51
CA ARG A 106 -6.06 3.93 -6.85
C ARG A 106 -4.98 2.87 -6.64
N VAL A 107 -5.25 1.89 -5.80
CA VAL A 107 -4.41 0.69 -5.65
C VAL A 107 -5.17 -0.53 -6.17
N LEU A 108 -4.61 -1.16 -7.20
CA LEU A 108 -5.13 -2.43 -7.72
C LEU A 108 -4.69 -3.56 -6.80
N VAL A 109 -5.63 -4.39 -6.37
CA VAL A 109 -5.41 -5.54 -5.48
C VAL A 109 -5.87 -6.78 -6.20
N GLY A 110 -5.07 -7.85 -6.16
CA GLY A 110 -5.34 -9.06 -6.93
C GLY A 110 -4.65 -10.30 -6.40
N GLY A 111 -5.03 -11.45 -6.97
CA GLY A 111 -4.45 -12.75 -6.64
C GLY A 111 -4.82 -13.25 -5.25
N SER A 112 -3.94 -14.09 -4.70
CA SER A 112 -4.14 -15.05 -3.62
C SER A 112 -4.35 -16.45 -4.18
N ASN A 113 -3.27 -17.21 -4.18
CA ASN A 113 -3.29 -18.64 -4.43
C ASN A 113 -2.37 -19.31 -3.39
N PRO A 114 -2.90 -19.66 -2.21
CA PRO A 114 -2.14 -20.30 -1.16
C PRO A 114 -1.96 -21.81 -1.39
N HIS A 115 -2.07 -22.29 -2.63
CA HIS A 115 -1.98 -23.70 -3.02
C HIS A 115 -0.87 -23.94 -4.05
N ASP A 116 -0.46 -25.19 -4.20
CA ASP A 116 0.48 -25.63 -5.24
C ASP A 116 -0.13 -25.53 -6.65
N LYS A 117 -1.46 -25.65 -6.74
CA LYS A 117 -2.27 -25.61 -7.97
C LYS A 117 -3.38 -24.58 -7.86
N TYR A 118 -4.27 -24.52 -8.85
CA TYR A 118 -5.49 -23.74 -8.73
C TYR A 118 -6.58 -24.58 -8.10
N GLU A 119 -6.90 -24.24 -6.87
CA GLU A 119 -7.94 -24.90 -6.07
C GLU A 119 -9.06 -23.92 -5.75
N PHE A 120 -10.29 -24.24 -6.15
CA PHE A 120 -11.43 -23.30 -6.06
C PHE A 120 -12.53 -23.73 -5.08
N THR A 121 -12.55 -25.00 -4.66
CA THR A 121 -13.62 -25.57 -3.82
C THR A 121 -13.04 -26.42 -2.70
N ASN A 122 -13.67 -26.39 -1.52
CA ASN A 122 -13.27 -27.20 -0.35
C ASN A 122 -11.90 -26.88 0.26
N PHE A 123 -11.37 -25.67 0.05
CA PHE A 123 -10.15 -25.18 0.73
C PHE A 123 -10.47 -24.01 1.65
N LEU A 124 -9.63 -23.82 2.67
CA LEU A 124 -9.80 -22.77 3.68
C LEU A 124 -9.81 -21.37 3.04
N TYR A 125 -8.93 -21.14 2.06
CA TYR A 125 -8.87 -19.91 1.26
C TYR A 125 -8.70 -20.28 -0.21
N PRO A 126 -9.80 -20.40 -0.98
CA PRO A 126 -9.73 -20.75 -2.40
C PRO A 126 -8.88 -19.77 -3.21
N THR A 127 -8.41 -20.24 -4.37
CA THR A 127 -7.75 -19.41 -5.38
C THR A 127 -8.64 -18.23 -5.77
N GLU A 128 -8.13 -17.02 -5.58
CA GLU A 128 -8.82 -15.78 -5.89
C GLU A 128 -8.19 -15.11 -7.11
N LEU A 129 -8.93 -15.13 -8.22
CA LEU A 129 -8.50 -14.58 -9.50
C LEU A 129 -9.06 -13.17 -9.76
N SER A 130 -9.97 -12.67 -8.92
CA SER A 130 -10.57 -11.36 -9.12
C SER A 130 -9.61 -10.23 -8.75
N LEU A 131 -9.89 -9.07 -9.33
CA LEU A 131 -9.26 -7.81 -8.99
C LEU A 131 -10.23 -6.92 -8.20
N GLU A 132 -9.70 -6.16 -7.25
CA GLU A 132 -10.38 -5.08 -6.56
C GLU A 132 -9.54 -3.80 -6.68
N ALA A 133 -10.16 -2.65 -6.49
CA ALA A 133 -9.44 -1.38 -6.40
C ALA A 133 -9.72 -0.74 -5.04
N PHE A 134 -8.67 -0.55 -4.24
CA PHE A 134 -8.73 0.33 -3.09
C PHE A 134 -8.69 1.78 -3.58
N SER A 135 -9.68 2.57 -3.17
CA SER A 135 -9.80 3.99 -3.50
C SER A 135 -9.53 4.82 -2.24
N PRO A 136 -8.35 5.46 -2.12
CA PRO A 136 -8.03 6.29 -0.95
C PRO A 136 -8.91 7.54 -0.89
N SER A 137 -9.06 8.12 0.31
CA SER A 137 -9.96 9.27 0.57
C SER A 137 -9.66 10.53 -0.26
N TYR A 138 -8.42 10.71 -0.74
CA TYR A 138 -8.10 11.79 -1.67
C TYR A 138 -8.78 11.64 -3.04
N LEU A 139 -9.42 10.50 -3.32
CA LEU A 139 -10.24 10.23 -4.50
C LEU A 139 -11.75 10.32 -4.21
N ASP A 140 -12.17 10.64 -2.99
CA ASP A 140 -13.60 10.72 -2.67
C ASP A 140 -14.33 11.78 -3.51
N SER A 141 -15.64 11.63 -3.63
CA SER A 141 -16.51 12.56 -4.37
C SER A 141 -16.36 14.01 -3.90
N ASN A 142 -16.14 14.20 -2.60
CA ASN A 142 -15.93 15.51 -1.98
C ASN A 142 -14.62 16.19 -2.41
N SER A 143 -13.66 15.43 -2.95
CA SER A 143 -12.36 15.91 -3.43
C SER A 143 -12.30 16.07 -4.95
N LEU A 144 -13.42 15.85 -5.67
CA LEU A 144 -13.43 15.88 -7.15
C LEU A 144 -13.00 17.22 -7.73
N ASN A 145 -13.42 18.33 -7.12
CA ASN A 145 -13.03 19.67 -7.53
C ASN A 145 -11.56 20.01 -7.20
N LEU A 146 -10.92 19.24 -6.31
CA LEU A 146 -9.52 19.40 -5.93
C LEU A 146 -8.57 18.53 -6.77
N ARG A 147 -9.09 17.67 -7.67
CA ARG A 147 -8.25 16.84 -8.54
C ARG A 147 -7.56 17.69 -9.61
N PRO A 148 -6.22 17.77 -9.61
CA PRO A 148 -5.50 18.61 -10.56
C PRO A 148 -5.43 17.96 -11.95
N THR A 149 -5.51 18.80 -12.99
CA THR A 149 -5.20 18.40 -14.37
C THR A 149 -3.86 19.00 -14.77
N ILE A 150 -2.87 18.14 -15.03
CA ILE A 150 -1.53 18.56 -15.44
C ILE A 150 -1.57 19.04 -16.90
N ILE A 151 -1.19 20.29 -17.13
CA ILE A 151 -1.00 20.89 -18.47
C ILE A 151 0.43 20.64 -18.96
N LEU A 152 1.42 20.84 -18.08
CA LEU A 152 2.84 20.59 -18.34
C LEU A 152 3.46 19.81 -17.17
N PRO A 153 4.41 18.90 -17.41
CA PRO A 153 4.99 18.56 -18.71
C PRO A 153 4.06 17.75 -19.62
N LEU A 154 4.32 17.75 -20.93
CA LEU A 154 3.58 16.92 -21.88
C LEU A 154 3.88 15.42 -21.63
N ARG A 155 3.00 14.55 -22.14
CA ARG A 155 3.16 13.10 -22.05
C ARG A 155 4.53 12.68 -22.61
N ASN A 156 5.15 11.69 -22.00
CA ASN A 156 6.48 11.14 -22.37
C ASN A 156 7.65 12.12 -22.26
N THR A 157 7.51 13.21 -21.51
CA THR A 157 8.62 14.11 -21.20
C THR A 157 9.74 13.35 -20.49
N ARG A 158 10.96 13.47 -21.00
CA ARG A 158 12.17 12.90 -20.40
C ARG A 158 12.88 13.95 -19.58
N ILE A 159 13.28 13.58 -18.37
CA ILE A 159 13.96 14.47 -17.43
C ILE A 159 15.31 13.84 -17.11
N ARG A 160 16.33 14.67 -16.91
CA ARG A 160 17.66 14.23 -16.43
C ARG A 160 17.84 14.62 -14.98
N TYR A 161 18.65 13.85 -14.26
CA TYR A 161 19.03 14.18 -12.89
C TYR A 161 19.57 15.62 -12.77
N GLY A 162 19.20 16.30 -11.68
CA GLY A 162 19.58 17.68 -11.41
C GLY A 162 18.94 18.73 -12.32
N LYS A 163 18.02 18.36 -13.22
CA LYS A 163 17.32 19.32 -14.08
C LYS A 163 15.98 19.74 -13.47
N ARG A 164 15.65 21.03 -13.63
CA ARG A 164 14.38 21.60 -13.19
C ARG A 164 13.25 21.11 -14.11
N LEU A 165 12.22 20.53 -13.50
CA LEU A 165 10.95 20.25 -14.15
C LEU A 165 9.96 21.37 -13.78
N VAL A 166 9.32 21.97 -14.79
CA VAL A 166 8.20 22.88 -14.57
C VAL A 166 6.92 22.08 -14.67
N VAL A 167 6.11 22.10 -13.60
CA VAL A 167 4.79 21.50 -13.57
C VAL A 167 3.75 22.61 -13.57
N VAL A 168 2.89 22.61 -14.58
CA VAL A 168 1.76 23.54 -14.68
C VAL A 168 0.49 22.70 -14.64
N PHE A 169 -0.44 23.04 -13.77
CA PHE A 169 -1.70 22.32 -13.61
C PHE A 169 -2.85 23.28 -13.38
N THR A 170 -4.08 22.81 -13.63
CA THR A 170 -5.32 23.49 -13.25
C THR A 170 -6.07 22.66 -12.24
N VAL A 171 -6.96 23.31 -11.51
CA VAL A 171 -7.90 22.72 -10.55
C VAL A 171 -9.15 23.59 -10.57
N SER A 172 -10.33 23.00 -10.34
CA SER A 172 -11.58 23.75 -10.37
C SER A 172 -11.97 24.32 -9.00
N GLY A 173 -11.49 23.72 -7.91
CA GLY A 173 -11.69 24.18 -6.54
C GLY A 173 -10.69 25.24 -6.08
N ILE A 174 -10.96 25.81 -4.92
CA ILE A 174 -10.07 26.74 -4.23
C ILE A 174 -8.95 25.94 -3.56
N LEU A 175 -7.70 26.31 -3.82
CA LEU A 175 -6.54 25.71 -3.17
C LEU A 175 -5.98 26.62 -2.10
N ASP A 176 -5.45 26.02 -1.05
CA ASP A 176 -4.41 26.62 -0.23
C ASP A 176 -3.04 26.36 -0.89
N PRO A 177 -2.34 27.39 -1.40
CA PRO A 177 -1.04 27.22 -2.02
C PRO A 177 0.02 26.58 -1.11
N SER A 178 -0.12 26.72 0.22
CA SER A 178 0.83 26.15 1.19
C SER A 178 0.72 24.63 1.32
N LEU A 179 -0.41 24.05 0.88
CA LEU A 179 -0.68 22.61 0.94
C LEU A 179 -0.37 21.89 -0.39
N VAL A 180 -0.06 22.64 -1.46
CA VAL A 180 0.25 22.06 -2.77
C VAL A 180 1.60 21.35 -2.72
N ARG A 181 1.60 20.07 -3.13
CA ARG A 181 2.80 19.24 -3.22
C ARG A 181 2.85 18.52 -4.56
N VAL A 182 4.07 18.28 -5.04
CA VAL A 182 4.34 17.47 -6.22
C VAL A 182 5.25 16.32 -5.81
N THR A 183 4.81 15.10 -6.07
CA THR A 183 5.54 13.86 -5.77
C THR A 183 5.78 13.09 -7.06
N MET A 184 6.95 12.46 -7.19
CA MET A 184 7.22 11.49 -8.24
C MET A 184 7.26 10.11 -7.62
N VAL A 185 6.48 9.17 -8.16
CA VAL A 185 6.45 7.79 -7.67
C VAL A 185 7.09 6.88 -8.70
N ALA A 186 8.14 6.16 -8.32
CA ALA A 186 8.71 5.13 -9.17
C ALA A 186 7.76 3.93 -9.26
N ARG A 187 7.55 3.42 -10.49
CA ARG A 187 6.74 2.21 -10.73
C ARG A 187 7.39 1.01 -10.07
N SER A 188 6.58 0.16 -9.46
CA SER A 188 7.03 -1.08 -8.83
C SER A 188 6.64 -2.32 -9.62
N PHE A 189 7.38 -3.39 -9.36
CA PHE A 189 6.98 -4.77 -9.63
C PHE A 189 6.76 -5.44 -8.28
N ASN A 190 5.61 -6.08 -8.08
CA ASN A 190 5.26 -6.68 -6.79
C ASN A 190 4.93 -8.17 -6.95
N THR A 191 5.61 -9.00 -6.17
CA THR A 191 5.29 -10.42 -5.99
C THR A 191 5.83 -10.85 -4.63
N HIS A 192 5.23 -11.87 -4.01
CA HIS A 192 5.72 -12.45 -2.76
C HIS A 192 6.01 -11.37 -1.69
N PRO A 193 4.95 -10.68 -1.24
CA PRO A 193 4.98 -9.40 -0.48
C PRO A 193 6.18 -8.45 -0.72
N LEU A 194 6.78 -8.47 -1.90
CA LEU A 194 8.00 -7.73 -2.20
C LEU A 194 7.75 -6.75 -3.35
N SER A 195 7.72 -5.47 -3.02
CA SER A 195 7.63 -4.37 -3.98
C SER A 195 9.04 -3.91 -4.35
N MET A 196 9.52 -4.30 -5.53
CA MET A 196 10.81 -3.86 -6.05
C MET A 196 10.66 -2.48 -6.71
N ASN A 197 11.59 -1.58 -6.44
CA ASN A 197 11.75 -0.25 -7.05
C ASN A 197 10.80 0.87 -6.62
N GLN A 198 9.78 0.64 -5.79
CA GLN A 198 8.92 1.76 -5.36
C GLN A 198 9.69 2.73 -4.45
N ASN A 199 9.73 4.01 -4.83
CA ASN A 199 10.26 5.11 -4.02
C ASN A 199 9.57 6.43 -4.41
N CYS A 200 9.59 7.39 -3.49
CA CYS A 200 9.02 8.73 -3.60
C CYS A 200 10.00 9.78 -3.06
#